data_AF-A0A142XDW4-F1
#
_entry.id   AF-A0A142XDW4-F1
#
_cell.length_a   1.000
_cell.length_b   1.000
_cell.length_c   1.000
_cell.angle_alpha   90.00
_cell.angle_beta   90.00
_cell.angle_gamma   90.00
#
_symmetry.space_group_name_H-M   'P 1'
#
loop_
_entity.id
_entity.type
_entity.pdbx_description
1 polymer ?
#
loop_
_entity_poly.entity_id
_entity_poly.type
_entity_poly.pdbx_seq_one_letter_code
_entity_poly.pdbx_strand_id
1 'polypeptide(L)'
;MVRFDFNAAGDLFCIWAFEGYRGRAFSRVGIGCPLQEVLSQFPLFFDNGDEMYYPDWESAPNAPTGIAFVAHEDEQPGRMPVLGICIHDWSVMRRAR
;
A
#
# COMPACT_ATOMS: atom_id res chain seq x y z
N MET A 1 -2.36 -9.72 -10.50
CA MET A 1 -1.84 -10.95 -9.85
C MET A 1 -1.76 -10.71 -8.35
N VAL A 2 -1.70 -11.76 -7.53
CA VAL A 2 -1.59 -11.64 -6.06
C VAL A 2 -0.42 -12.50 -5.57
N ARG A 3 0.40 -11.97 -4.65
CA ARG A 3 1.47 -12.71 -3.94
C ARG A 3 1.19 -12.68 -2.44
N PHE A 4 1.44 -13.80 -1.78
CA PHE A 4 1.35 -13.94 -0.33
C PHE A 4 2.75 -14.14 0.24
N ASP A 5 3.16 -13.26 1.15
CA ASP A 5 4.43 -13.35 1.86
C ASP A 5 4.18 -13.76 3.30
N PHE A 6 4.95 -14.74 3.76
CA PHE A 6 4.86 -15.31 5.11
C PHE A 6 6.12 -14.97 5.90
N ASN A 7 5.99 -14.80 7.21
CA ASN A 7 7.14 -14.60 8.10
C ASN A 7 7.96 -15.90 8.29
N ALA A 8 9.03 -15.85 9.07
CA ALA A 8 9.87 -17.02 9.38
C ALA A 8 9.14 -18.13 10.16
N ALA A 9 8.03 -17.81 10.83
CA ALA A 9 7.20 -18.79 11.54
C ALA A 9 6.12 -19.42 10.63
N GLY A 10 5.98 -18.96 9.39
CA GLY A 10 4.95 -19.43 8.46
C GLY A 10 3.60 -18.71 8.58
N ASP A 11 3.51 -17.62 9.34
CA ASP A 11 2.30 -16.79 9.42
C ASP A 11 2.22 -15.84 8.23
N LEU A 12 1.01 -15.65 7.68
CA LEU A 12 0.78 -14.68 6.61
C LEU A 12 1.08 -13.27 7.11
N PHE A 13 2.06 -12.63 6.48
CA PHE A 13 2.54 -11.30 6.88
C PHE A 13 2.08 -10.21 5.92
N CYS A 14 2.17 -10.45 4.61
CA CYS A 14 1.82 -9.43 3.61
C CYS A 14 1.13 -10.03 2.39
N ILE A 15 0.08 -9.36 1.93
CA ILE A 15 -0.57 -9.63 0.65
C ILE A 15 -0.22 -8.51 -0.32
N TRP A 16 0.30 -8.89 -1.49
CA TRP A 16 0.61 -7.96 -2.57
C TRP A 16 -0.39 -8.15 -3.70
N ALA A 17 -1.03 -7.06 -4.11
CA ALA A 17 -1.79 -6.98 -5.34
C ALA A 17 -1.07 -6.08 -6.33
N PHE A 18 -0.84 -6.57 -7.55
CA PHE A 18 -0.10 -5.86 -8.60
C PHE A 18 -0.66 -6.24 -9.98
N GLU A 19 0.02 -5.84 -11.06
CA GLU A 19 -0.41 -5.90 -12.45
C GLU A 19 -1.37 -7.06 -12.78
N GLY A 20 -2.52 -6.70 -13.37
CA GLY A 20 -3.60 -7.63 -13.70
C GLY A 20 -4.59 -7.91 -12.56
N TYR A 21 -4.36 -7.46 -11.33
CA TYR A 21 -5.41 -7.47 -10.30
C TYR A 21 -6.46 -6.39 -10.62
N ARG A 22 -7.74 -6.79 -10.61
CA ARG A 22 -8.87 -5.95 -11.02
C ARG A 22 -9.70 -5.40 -9.86
N GLY A 23 -9.39 -5.82 -8.63
CA GLY A 23 -10.09 -5.33 -7.44
C GLY A 23 -9.67 -3.91 -7.07
N ARG A 24 -10.37 -3.34 -6.09
CA ARG A 24 -10.15 -1.95 -5.64
C ARG A 24 -10.07 -1.88 -4.12
N ALA A 25 -9.09 -1.15 -3.59
CA ALA A 25 -9.08 -0.75 -2.19
C ALA A 25 -10.07 0.39 -1.97
N PHE A 26 -10.81 0.34 -0.85
CA PHE A 26 -11.80 1.35 -0.46
C PHE A 26 -12.85 1.63 -1.55
N SER A 27 -13.15 0.62 -2.38
CA SER A 27 -14.03 0.72 -3.55
C SER A 27 -13.61 1.72 -4.64
N ARG A 28 -12.45 2.37 -4.51
CA ARG A 28 -12.01 3.48 -5.38
C ARG A 28 -10.62 3.26 -5.97
N VAL A 29 -9.65 2.89 -5.15
CA VAL A 29 -8.24 2.81 -5.55
C VAL A 29 -7.98 1.49 -6.25
N GLY A 30 -7.69 1.56 -7.55
CA GLY A 30 -7.26 0.41 -8.36
C GLY A 30 -5.83 0.58 -8.82
N ILE A 31 -5.19 -0.53 -9.22
CA ILE A 31 -3.89 -0.46 -9.89
C ILE A 31 -4.05 0.28 -11.22
N GLY A 32 -3.13 1.21 -11.48
CA GLY A 32 -3.13 2.13 -12.61
C GLY A 32 -3.82 3.47 -12.37
N CYS A 33 -4.55 3.65 -11.26
CA CYS A 33 -5.09 4.96 -10.91
C CYS A 33 -3.96 5.91 -10.47
N PRO A 34 -4.11 7.24 -10.63
CA PRO A 34 -3.15 8.20 -10.10
C PRO A 34 -3.08 8.11 -8.56
N LEU A 35 -1.88 8.26 -7.98
CA LEU A 35 -1.72 8.31 -6.52
C LEU A 35 -2.52 9.47 -5.90
N GLN A 36 -2.79 10.53 -6.67
CA GLN A 36 -3.66 11.64 -6.26
C GLN A 36 -5.07 11.19 -5.86
N GLU A 37 -5.59 10.10 -6.44
CA GLU A 37 -6.87 9.52 -6.00
C GLU A 37 -6.79 8.93 -4.59
N VAL A 38 -5.63 8.39 -4.20
CA VAL A 38 -5.37 7.92 -2.84
C VAL A 38 -5.25 9.10 -1.88
N LEU A 39 -4.44 10.11 -2.24
CA LEU A 39 -4.25 11.34 -1.47
C LEU A 39 -5.57 12.10 -1.22
N SER A 40 -6.55 11.95 -2.11
CA SER A 40 -7.90 12.54 -1.93
C SER A 40 -8.70 11.92 -0.78
N GLN A 41 -8.30 10.75 -0.29
CA GLN A 41 -8.97 10.04 0.81
C GLN A 41 -8.31 10.28 2.15
N PHE A 42 -6.98 10.34 2.18
CA PHE A 42 -6.19 10.62 3.39
C PHE A 42 -4.77 11.06 3.01
N PRO A 43 -4.08 11.81 3.88
CA PRO A 43 -2.67 12.13 3.69
C PRO A 43 -1.82 10.85 3.67
N LEU A 44 -0.77 10.87 2.85
CA LEU A 44 0.22 9.79 2.76
C LEU A 44 1.59 10.33 3.15
N PHE A 45 2.42 9.47 3.74
CA PHE A 45 3.86 9.67 3.82
C PHE A 45 4.57 8.61 2.97
N PHE A 46 5.77 8.95 2.49
CA PHE A 46 6.62 8.02 1.75
C PHE A 46 7.69 7.46 2.69
N ASP A 47 7.81 6.14 2.76
CA ASP A 47 8.89 5.46 3.47
C ASP A 47 10.01 5.10 2.46
N ASN A 48 11.19 5.71 2.63
CA ASN A 48 12.35 5.44 1.78
C ASN A 48 12.95 4.05 2.01
N GLY A 49 12.62 3.37 3.12
CA GLY A 49 13.16 2.06 3.44
C GLY A 49 12.62 0.94 2.54
N ASP A 50 11.35 1.04 2.15
CA ASP A 50 10.67 0.06 1.29
C ASP A 50 10.07 0.67 0.02
N GLU A 51 10.28 1.97 -0.19
CA GLU A 51 9.81 2.75 -1.35
C GLU A 51 8.28 2.71 -1.52
N MET A 52 7.54 2.77 -0.41
CA MET A 52 6.08 2.76 -0.43
C MET A 52 5.43 3.99 0.20
N TYR A 53 4.19 4.24 -0.20
CA TYR A 53 3.32 5.25 0.40
C TYR A 53 2.37 4.62 1.42
N TYR A 54 2.34 5.20 2.61
CA TYR A 54 1.53 4.75 3.72
C TYR A 54 0.55 5.83 4.15
N PRO A 55 -0.68 5.48 4.58
CA PRO A 55 -1.56 6.42 5.24
C PRO A 55 -0.90 7.03 6.48
N ASP A 56 -0.88 8.36 6.54
CA ASP A 56 -0.34 9.10 7.66
C ASP A 56 -1.38 9.15 8.79
N TRP A 57 -1.16 8.29 9.79
CA TRP A 57 -2.02 8.17 10.96
C TRP A 57 -1.82 9.30 11.97
N GLU A 58 -0.69 10.03 11.93
CA GLU A 58 -0.49 11.21 12.77
C GLU A 58 -1.39 12.35 12.29
N SER A 59 -1.44 12.57 10.97
CA SER A 59 -2.29 13.57 10.35
C SER A 59 -3.76 13.14 10.19
N ALA A 60 -4.01 11.84 10.07
CA ALA A 60 -5.35 11.26 9.95
C ALA A 60 -5.51 10.00 10.81
N PRO A 61 -5.85 10.14 12.11
CA PRO A 61 -5.92 9.00 13.05
C PRO A 61 -6.91 7.89 12.69
N ASN A 62 -7.90 8.19 11.85
CA ASN A 62 -8.89 7.22 11.36
C ASN A 62 -8.47 6.56 10.04
N ALA A 63 -7.28 6.86 9.52
CA ALA A 63 -6.77 6.26 8.30
C ALA A 63 -6.56 4.75 8.48
N PRO A 64 -6.76 3.95 7.42
CA PRO A 64 -6.58 2.52 7.47
C PRO A 64 -5.12 2.18 7.82
N THR A 65 -4.93 1.26 8.77
CA THR A 65 -3.60 0.75 9.11
C THR A 65 -3.30 -0.51 8.30
N GLY A 66 -2.01 -0.81 8.11
CA GLY A 66 -1.61 -2.04 7.43
C GLY A 66 -1.79 -2.00 5.91
N ILE A 67 -2.11 -0.87 5.29
CA ILE A 67 -2.13 -0.75 3.83
C ILE A 67 -0.98 0.14 3.35
N ALA A 68 -0.38 -0.22 2.22
CA ALA A 68 0.62 0.58 1.53
C ALA A 68 0.36 0.58 0.02
N PHE A 69 0.90 1.58 -0.66
CA PHE A 69 0.79 1.75 -2.11
C PHE A 69 2.18 1.87 -2.71
N VAL A 70 2.47 1.06 -3.72
CA VAL A 70 3.64 1.23 -4.57
C VAL A 70 3.24 2.17 -5.69
N ALA A 71 3.96 3.27 -5.87
CA ALA A 71 3.73 4.22 -6.95
C ALA A 71 5.04 4.88 -7.35
N HIS A 72 5.26 5.09 -8.64
CA HIS A 72 6.46 5.74 -9.17
C HIS A 72 6.07 6.78 -10.20
N GLU A 73 6.91 7.80 -10.36
CA GLU A 73 6.74 8.79 -11.42
C GLU A 73 6.82 8.10 -12.78
N ASP A 74 5.78 8.32 -13.59
CA ASP A 74 5.68 7.81 -14.96
C ASP A 74 6.56 8.66 -15.90
N GLU A 75 6.76 8.21 -17.13
CA GLU A 75 7.52 8.94 -18.15
C GLU A 75 6.92 10.34 -18.45
N GLN A 76 5.66 10.56 -18.04
CA GLN A 76 5.00 11.86 -18.05
C GLN A 76 5.13 12.53 -16.67
N PRO A 77 5.89 13.64 -16.57
CA PRO A 77 6.09 14.37 -15.32
C PRO A 77 4.78 14.68 -14.62
N GLY A 78 4.71 14.43 -13.31
CA GLY A 78 3.54 14.71 -12.48
C GLY A 78 2.43 13.65 -12.52
N ARG A 79 2.59 12.57 -13.28
CA ARG A 79 1.73 11.38 -13.19
C ARG A 79 2.45 10.29 -12.40
N MET A 80 1.84 9.86 -11.29
CA MET A 80 2.40 8.81 -10.44
C MET A 80 1.35 7.71 -10.24
N PRO A 81 1.27 6.71 -11.14
CA PRO A 81 0.28 5.65 -11.03
C PRO A 81 0.56 4.72 -9.85
N VAL A 82 -0.51 4.22 -9.23
CA VAL A 82 -0.44 3.10 -8.27
C VAL A 82 -0.12 1.82 -9.04
N LEU A 83 1.03 1.23 -8.77
CA LEU A 83 1.53 0.00 -9.39
C LEU A 83 1.17 -1.24 -8.57
N GLY A 84 1.01 -1.07 -7.26
CA GLY A 84 0.67 -2.15 -6.35
C GLY A 84 0.03 -1.66 -5.06
N ILE A 85 -0.67 -2.59 -4.40
CA ILE A 85 -1.30 -2.41 -3.10
C ILE A 85 -0.78 -3.52 -2.18
N CYS A 86 -0.27 -3.14 -1.02
CA CYS A 86 0.23 -4.06 -0.02
C CYS A 86 -0.70 -4.03 1.20
N ILE A 87 -1.01 -5.20 1.75
CA ILE A 87 -1.78 -5.34 2.99
C ILE A 87 -0.92 -6.12 3.98
N HIS A 88 -0.40 -5.42 4.98
CA HIS A 88 0.47 -5.92 6.04
C HIS A 88 -0.32 -6.25 7.31
N ASP A 89 -0.05 -7.41 7.89
CA ASP A 89 -0.38 -7.68 9.28
C ASP A 89 0.81 -7.34 10.19
N TRP A 90 0.90 -6.08 10.60
CA TRP A 90 1.95 -5.62 11.52
C TRP A 90 1.86 -6.25 12.91
N SER A 91 0.73 -6.85 13.29
CA SER A 91 0.58 -7.48 14.60
C SER A 91 1.49 -8.71 14.73
N VAL A 92 1.77 -9.37 13.61
CA VAL A 92 2.66 -10.52 13.52
C VAL A 92 4.11 -10.15 13.88
N MET A 93 4.56 -8.94 13.54
CA MET A 93 5.90 -8.47 13.91
C MET A 93 6.01 -8.04 15.38
N ARG A 94 4.89 -7.64 16.01
CA ARG A 94 4.89 -7.27 17.43
C ARG A 94 4.93 -8.48 18.37
N ARG A 95 4.56 -9.67 17.89
CA ARG A 95 4.55 -10.92 18.68
C ARG A 95 5.91 -11.64 18.72
N ALA A 96 6.89 -11.22 17.93
CA ALA A 96 8.21 -11.82 17.88
C ALA A 96 9.19 -11.28 18.95
N ARG A 97 8.67 -10.76 20.07
CA ARG A 97 9.47 -10.30 21.23
C ARG A 97 9.14 -11.12 22.46
#